data_AF-A0A552E9A4-F1
#
_entry.id   AF-A0A552E9A4-F1
#
_cell.length_a   1.000
_cell.length_b   1.000
_cell.length_c   1.000
_cell.angle_alpha   90.00
_cell.angle_beta   90.00
_cell.angle_gamma   90.00
#
_symmetry.space_group_name_H-M   'P 1'
#
loop_
_entity.id
_entity.type
_entity.pdbx_description
1 polymer ?
#
loop_
_entity_poly.entity_id
_entity_poly.type
_entity_poly.pdbx_seq_one_letter_code
_entity_poly.pdbx_strand_id
1 'polypeptide(L)' 'QEYLDNGSRLGWLINRKTREVEIYRQGQAVEILANPESLSGESILSQFVLELAFIW' A
#
# COMPACT_ATOMS: atom_id res chain seq x y z
N GLN A 1 -3.66 12.12 0.83
CA GLN A 1 -4.62 12.70 1.79
C GLN A 1 -6.04 12.72 1.24
N GLU A 2 -6.31 13.36 0.09
CA GLU A 2 -7.65 13.44 -0.53
C GLU A 2 -8.42 12.10 -0.59
N TYR A 3 -7.77 11.01 -1.01
CA TYR A 3 -8.40 9.68 -1.02
C TYR A 3 -8.84 9.17 0.35
N LEU A 4 -8.04 9.42 1.40
CA LEU A 4 -8.38 9.04 2.77
C LEU A 4 -9.52 9.89 3.32
N ASP A 5 -9.51 11.20 3.03
CA ASP A 5 -10.56 12.13 3.43
C ASP A 5 -11.90 11.77 2.79
N ASN A 6 -11.87 11.24 1.55
CA ASN A 6 -13.03 10.72 0.84
C ASN A 6 -13.44 9.29 1.26
N GLY A 7 -12.86 8.75 2.35
CA GLY A 7 -13.28 7.48 2.96
C GLY A 7 -12.55 6.22 2.47
N SER A 8 -11.44 6.36 1.75
CA SER A 8 -10.62 5.20 1.39
C SER A 8 -10.02 4.55 2.63
N ARG A 9 -10.14 3.22 2.72
CA ARG A 9 -9.70 2.44 3.88
C ARG A 9 -8.25 1.94 3.78
N LEU A 10 -7.77 1.74 2.54
CA LEU A 10 -6.42 1.27 2.22
C LEU A 10 -5.95 1.95 0.94
N GLY A 11 -4.71 2.44 0.94
CA GLY A 11 -4.06 3.00 -0.24
C GLY A 11 -2.58 2.66 -0.28
N TRP A 12 -2.05 2.44 -1.48
CA TRP A 12 -0.63 2.19 -1.71
C TRP A 12 -0.05 3.24 -2.66
N LEU A 13 1.06 3.85 -2.26
CA LEU A 13 1.90 4.64 -3.15
C LEU A 13 3.15 3.82 -3.44
N ILE A 14 3.26 3.33 -4.69
CA ILE A 14 4.38 2.50 -5.13
C ILE A 14 5.41 3.39 -5.83
N ASN A 15 6.52 3.66 -5.17
CA ASN A 15 7.66 4.38 -5.74
C ASN A 15 8.64 3.39 -6.37
N ARG A 16 8.51 3.18 -7.68
CA ARG A 16 9.37 2.26 -8.44
C ARG A 16 10.86 2.64 -8.49
N LYS A 17 11.18 3.94 -8.37
CA LYS A 17 12.57 4.41 -8.47
C LYS A 17 13.39 4.01 -7.26
N THR A 18 12.80 4.15 -6.07
CA THR A 18 13.41 3.75 -4.79
C THR A 18 13.01 2.34 -4.38
N ARG A 19 12.06 1.72 -5.10
CA ARG A 19 11.39 0.46 -4.76
C ARG A 19 10.77 0.49 -3.38
N GLU A 20 10.14 1.61 -3.03
CA GLU A 20 9.45 1.77 -1.75
C GLU A 20 7.95 1.76 -1.96
N VAL A 21 7.24 1.27 -0.94
CA VAL A 21 5.78 1.36 -0.90
C VAL A 21 5.38 2.07 0.37
N GLU A 22 4.61 3.14 0.23
CA GLU A 22 3.94 3.79 1.36
C GLU A 22 2.51 3.25 1.46
N ILE A 23 2.13 2.79 2.65
CA ILE A 23 0.82 2.24 2.95
C ILE A 23 0.05 3.23 3.81
N TYR A 24 -1.12 3.59 3.31
CA TYR A 24 -2.04 4.54 3.92
C TYR A 24 -3.27 3.83 4.44
N ARG A 25 -3.58 4.02 5.72
CA ARG A 25 -4.78 3.48 6.38
C ARG A 25 -5.48 4.58 7.15
N GLN A 26 -6.80 4.48 7.25
CA GLN A 26 -7.58 5.48 7.97
C GLN A 26 -7.22 5.47 9.46
N GLY A 27 -6.87 6.64 10.01
CA GLY A 27 -6.54 6.80 11.43
C GLY A 27 -5.20 6.19 11.88
N GLN A 28 -4.34 5.78 10.94
CA GLN A 28 -3.00 5.28 11.24
C GLN A 28 -1.92 6.12 10.57
N ALA A 29 -0.73 6.09 11.15
CA ALA A 29 0.45 6.70 10.52
C ALA A 29 0.79 5.95 9.22
N VAL A 30 1.42 6.67 8.29
CA VAL A 30 1.92 6.07 7.05
C VAL A 30 2.99 5.05 7.40
N GLU A 31 2.83 3.84 6.85
CA GLU A 31 3.83 2.78 6.95
C GLU A 31 4.65 2.75 5.66
N ILE A 32 5.97 2.62 5.77
CA ILE A 32 6.87 2.60 4.61
C ILE A 32 7.58 1.26 4.58
N LEU A 33 7.41 0.54 3.47
CA LEU A 33 8.11 -0.71 3.19
C LEU A 33 9.20 -0.47 2.15
N ALA A 34 10.43 -0.89 2.46
CA ALA A 34 11.56 -0.84 1.54
C ALA A 34 11.69 -2.16 0.77
N ASN A 35 11.61 -2.07 -0.56
CA ASN A 35 11.69 -3.17 -1.52
C ASN A 35 10.85 -4.41 -1.14
N PRO A 36 9.53 -4.27 -0.87
CA PRO A 36 8.68 -5.43 -0.56
C PRO A 36 8.50 -6.33 -1.79
N GLU A 37 8.39 -7.64 -1.58
CA GLU A 37 8.12 -8.58 -2.69
C GLU A 37 6.64 -8.60 -3.07
N SER A 38 5.76 -8.44 -2.07
CA SER A 38 4.31 -8.46 -2.22
C SER A 38 3.61 -7.53 -1.22
N LEU A 39 2.37 -7.14 -1.50
CA LEU A 39 1.50 -6.41 -0.57
C LEU A 39 0.23 -7.22 -0.26
N SER A 40 -0.15 -7.29 1.01
CA SER A 40 -1.41 -7.90 1.45
C SER A 40 -2.54 -6.89 1.46
N GLY A 41 -3.72 -7.30 1.02
CA GLY A 41 -4.97 -6.54 1.16
C GLY A 41 -5.51 -6.45 2.60
N GLU A 42 -4.85 -7.11 3.55
CA GLU A 42 -5.21 -7.16 4.97
C GLU A 42 -6.68 -7.60 5.19
N SER A 43 -7.35 -7.06 6.20
CA SER A 43 -8.78 -7.29 6.44
C SER A 43 -9.68 -6.54 5.45
N ILE A 44 -9.17 -5.52 4.75
CA ILE A 44 -9.94 -4.67 3.83
C ILE A 44 -10.24 -5.42 2.54
N LEU A 45 -9.22 -6.07 1.97
CA LEU A 45 -9.29 -6.93 0.79
C LEU A 45 -8.79 -8.32 1.19
N SER A 46 -9.64 -9.04 1.91
CA SER A 46 -9.29 -10.36 2.44
C SER A 46 -8.85 -11.30 1.32
N GLN A 47 -7.74 -12.03 1.54
CA GLN A 47 -7.11 -12.97 0.59
C GLN A 47 -6.50 -12.33 -0.67
N PHE A 48 -6.50 -11.00 -0.77
CA PHE A 48 -5.81 -10.32 -1.86
C PHE A 48 -4.31 -10.19 -1.57
N VAL A 49 -3.48 -10.55 -2.55
CA VAL A 49 -2.03 -10.34 -2.53
C VAL A 49 -1.62 -9.74 -3.88
N LEU A 50 -0.91 -8.63 -3.83
CA LEU A 50 -0.31 -7.99 -5.00
C LEU A 50 1.18 -8.34 -5.06
N GLU A 51 1.56 -9.12 -6.06
CA GLU A 51 2.97 -9.41 -6.37
C GLU A 51 3.63 -8.21 -7.06
N LEU A 52 4.71 -7.67 -6.49
CA LEU A 52 5.39 -6.48 -7.01
C LEU A 52 6.51 -6.80 -8.01
N ALA A 53 6.86 -8.08 -8.18
CA ALA A 53 7.92 -8.53 -9.09
C ALA A 53 7.73 -8.01 -10.54
N PHE A 54 6.48 -7.88 -11.01
CA PHE A 54 6.17 -7.35 -12.34
C PHE A 54 6.03 -5.83 -12.41
N ILE A 55 5.98 -5.15 -11.26
CA ILE A 55 5.78 -3.70 -11.15
C ILE A 55 7.12 -2.95 -11.09
N TRP A 56 8.18 -3.58 -10.58
CA TRP A 56 9.51 -2.99 -10.49
C TRP A 56 10.06 -2.53 -11.85
#